data_AF-A0A841FTL3-F1
#
_entry.id   AF-A0A841FTL3-F1
#
_cell.length_a   1.000
_cell.length_b   1.000
_cell.length_c   1.000
_cell.angle_alpha   90.00
_cell.angle_beta   90.00
_cell.angle_gamma   90.00
#
_symmetry.space_group_name_H-M   'P 1'
#
loop_
_entity.id
_entity.type
_entity.pdbx_description
1 polymer ?
#
loop_
_entity_poly.entity_id
_entity_poly.type
_entity_poly.pdbx_seq_one_letter_code
_entity_poly.pdbx_strand_id
1 'polypeptide(L)'
;MPKGRTVGVVALVVLAAGAVWLGTRAYASGSTCTVNGESVTGTVIEGTGGDDRVECPEGVGEGVTVRTGDGDDTVVATGVAGRGEPGTPANAGVIETGPGEDTVTLTGAAIDADALRRELRNSAGNSGTVDVGGGDDTVTVTGGSGGEPDAGGRGFVGNTGAVLGGPGDDGVELVGGAGSNGGDGNAGTVDGGDGDDTIRAKGVGAYPDDRDGDGGVGNTGSIDGGPGADRLVATGGDGYSGGNGNAVPGDDGPGSRAVMRGGDGDDVVIAVGGNPRLDVGHAGNGTGERGELHGDAGDDSIEAAPGIGGREGEGNADGVFGGPGTDRCDVDDNGGTVDGCE
;
A
#
# COMPACT_ATOMS: atom_id res chain seq x y z
N MET A 1 -41.47 -23.46 -71.07
CA MET A 1 -41.29 -24.14 -69.77
C MET A 1 -39.80 -24.42 -69.57
N PRO A 2 -39.06 -23.61 -68.80
CA PRO A 2 -37.68 -23.90 -68.46
C PRO A 2 -37.62 -24.69 -67.14
N LYS A 3 -36.87 -25.80 -67.14
CA LYS A 3 -36.55 -26.62 -65.96
C LYS A 3 -35.42 -25.95 -65.17
N GLY A 4 -35.74 -25.43 -63.98
CA GLY A 4 -34.74 -25.00 -63.01
C GLY A 4 -34.04 -26.20 -62.38
N ARG A 5 -32.71 -26.22 -62.41
CA ARG A 5 -31.87 -27.21 -61.74
C ARG A 5 -31.54 -26.72 -60.33
N THR A 6 -31.97 -27.47 -59.33
CA THR A 6 -31.63 -27.25 -57.92
C THR A 6 -30.23 -27.83 -57.65
N VAL A 7 -29.27 -26.96 -57.34
CA VAL A 7 -27.94 -27.36 -56.84
C VAL A 7 -28.04 -27.40 -55.32
N GLY A 8 -28.04 -28.61 -54.76
CA GLY A 8 -27.99 -28.83 -53.31
C GLY A 8 -26.58 -28.61 -52.79
N VAL A 9 -26.39 -27.60 -51.96
CA VAL A 9 -25.17 -27.36 -51.19
C VAL A 9 -25.17 -28.32 -50.01
N VAL A 10 -24.17 -29.21 -49.97
CA VAL A 10 -23.93 -30.10 -48.82
C VAL A 10 -23.14 -29.31 -47.78
N ALA A 11 -23.80 -28.96 -46.67
CA ALA A 11 -23.15 -28.33 -45.52
C ALA A 11 -22.44 -29.41 -44.69
N LEU A 12 -21.10 -29.37 -44.69
CA LEU A 12 -20.25 -30.19 -43.84
C LEU A 12 -20.22 -29.56 -42.43
N VAL A 13 -20.88 -30.19 -41.46
CA VAL A 13 -20.82 -29.80 -40.05
C VAL A 13 -19.57 -30.43 -39.43
N VAL A 14 -18.55 -29.62 -39.16
CA VAL A 14 -17.36 -30.02 -38.41
C VAL A 14 -17.68 -29.90 -36.92
N LEU A 15 -17.90 -31.04 -36.26
CA LEU A 15 -17.95 -31.14 -34.80
C LEU A 15 -16.53 -31.01 -34.23
N ALA A 16 -16.16 -29.80 -33.84
CA ALA A 16 -14.96 -29.59 -33.02
C ALA A 16 -15.26 -30.08 -31.60
N ALA A 17 -14.67 -31.22 -31.22
CA ALA A 17 -14.66 -31.70 -29.85
C ALA A 17 -13.77 -30.76 -29.02
N GLY A 18 -14.39 -29.75 -28.38
CA GLY A 18 -13.72 -28.91 -27.41
C GLY A 18 -13.32 -29.75 -26.20
N ALA A 19 -12.02 -29.95 -26.02
CA ALA A 19 -11.49 -30.47 -24.77
C ALA A 19 -11.74 -29.42 -23.68
N VAL A 20 -12.75 -29.67 -22.84
CA VAL A 20 -12.98 -28.86 -21.64
C VAL A 20 -11.81 -29.14 -20.70
N TRP A 21 -10.87 -28.20 -20.64
CA TRP A 21 -9.81 -28.19 -19.65
C TRP A 21 -10.49 -27.98 -18.28
N LEU A 22 -10.73 -29.08 -17.56
CA LEU A 22 -11.11 -29.04 -16.15
C LEU A 22 -9.85 -28.64 -15.38
N GLY A 23 -9.53 -27.35 -15.39
CA GLY A 23 -8.49 -26.79 -14.53
C GLY A 23 -8.78 -27.21 -13.10
N THR A 24 -7.85 -27.94 -12.49
CA THR A 24 -7.92 -28.28 -11.07
C THR A 24 -7.94 -26.98 -10.30
N ARG A 25 -9.09 -26.62 -9.71
CA ARG A 25 -9.17 -25.50 -8.77
C ARG A 25 -8.27 -25.86 -7.60
N ALA A 26 -7.21 -25.09 -7.38
CA ALA A 26 -6.51 -25.13 -6.11
C ALA A 26 -7.55 -24.68 -5.06
N TYR A 27 -7.83 -25.54 -4.09
CA TYR A 27 -8.70 -25.16 -2.98
C TYR A 27 -7.90 -24.23 -2.08
N ALA A 28 -8.45 -23.05 -1.76
CA ALA A 28 -7.89 -22.18 -0.74
C ALA A 28 -7.76 -22.98 0.57
N SER A 29 -6.57 -22.98 1.15
CA SER A 29 -6.39 -23.47 2.52
C SER A 29 -7.06 -22.49 3.46
N GLY A 30 -7.96 -22.96 4.31
CA GLY A 30 -8.58 -22.10 5.32
C GLY A 30 -7.55 -21.51 6.28
N SER A 31 -7.83 -20.31 6.79
CA SER A 31 -7.09 -19.72 7.90
C SER A 31 -7.67 -20.17 9.23
N THR A 32 -6.85 -20.13 10.29
CA THR A 32 -7.31 -20.31 11.67
C THR A 32 -7.21 -18.99 12.40
N CYS A 33 -8.33 -18.55 12.97
CA CYS A 33 -8.44 -17.33 13.76
C CYS A 33 -9.20 -17.60 15.06
N THR A 34 -9.21 -16.65 15.98
CA THR A 34 -10.10 -16.66 17.14
C THR A 34 -11.10 -15.53 17.02
N VAL A 35 -12.40 -15.86 17.06
CA VAL A 35 -13.51 -14.89 17.10
C VAL A 35 -14.05 -14.89 18.53
N ASN A 36 -13.93 -13.76 19.23
CA ASN A 36 -14.36 -13.61 20.64
C ASN A 36 -13.78 -14.69 21.58
N GLY A 37 -12.56 -15.16 21.28
CA GLY A 37 -11.85 -16.20 22.03
C GLY A 37 -12.14 -17.64 21.61
N GLU A 38 -13.05 -17.87 20.66
CA GLU A 38 -13.34 -19.19 20.10
C GLU A 38 -12.56 -19.43 18.81
N SER A 39 -11.86 -20.56 18.70
CA SER A 39 -11.06 -20.89 17.52
C SER A 39 -11.95 -21.34 16.36
N VAL A 40 -11.80 -20.67 15.22
CA VAL A 40 -12.51 -20.95 13.96
C VAL A 40 -11.49 -21.19 12.86
N THR A 41 -11.69 -22.25 12.08
CA THR A 41 -10.88 -22.56 10.90
C THR A 41 -11.77 -22.71 9.69
N GLY A 42 -11.50 -21.97 8.63
CA GLY A 42 -12.30 -22.01 7.42
C GLY A 42 -11.81 -21.09 6.33
N THR A 43 -12.46 -21.17 5.17
CA THR A 43 -12.31 -20.18 4.09
C THR A 43 -13.24 -18.99 4.27
N VAL A 44 -14.20 -19.09 5.20
CA VAL A 44 -15.04 -17.99 5.64
C VAL A 44 -15.01 -18.02 7.16
N ILE A 45 -14.68 -16.89 7.76
CA ILE A 45 -14.65 -16.65 9.21
C ILE A 45 -15.67 -15.55 9.46
N GLU A 46 -16.71 -15.85 10.22
CA GLU A 46 -17.80 -14.93 10.51
C GLU A 46 -17.74 -14.51 11.98
N GLY A 47 -17.91 -13.21 12.21
CA GLY A 47 -18.20 -12.61 13.50
C GLY A 47 -19.59 -12.96 13.99
N THR A 48 -20.00 -12.29 15.05
CA THR A 48 -21.34 -12.41 15.62
C THR A 48 -22.15 -11.17 15.28
N GLY A 49 -22.83 -10.56 16.25
CA GLY A 49 -23.48 -9.28 16.03
C GLY A 49 -23.19 -8.40 17.23
N GLY A 50 -22.94 -7.12 16.96
CA GLY A 50 -22.25 -6.25 17.90
C GLY A 50 -20.73 -6.53 17.89
N ASP A 51 -20.01 -5.79 18.72
CA ASP A 51 -18.55 -5.71 18.74
C ASP A 51 -17.84 -7.07 18.82
N ASP A 52 -17.10 -7.41 17.76
CA ASP A 52 -16.33 -8.64 17.63
C ASP A 52 -14.83 -8.39 17.72
N ARG A 53 -14.11 -9.33 18.32
CA ARG A 53 -12.64 -9.37 18.31
C ARG A 53 -12.16 -10.59 17.53
N VAL A 54 -11.55 -10.37 16.37
CA VAL A 54 -11.01 -11.41 15.50
C VAL A 54 -9.48 -11.35 15.48
N GLU A 55 -8.82 -12.43 15.87
CA GLU A 55 -7.35 -12.53 15.83
C GLU A 55 -6.91 -13.69 14.92
N CYS A 56 -6.14 -13.37 13.88
CA CYS A 56 -5.59 -14.30 12.88
C CYS A 56 -4.06 -14.35 13.00
N PRO A 57 -3.51 -15.16 13.94
CA PRO A 57 -2.07 -15.16 14.25
C PRO A 57 -1.19 -15.69 13.11
N GLU A 58 -1.79 -16.39 12.14
CA GLU A 58 -1.11 -16.88 10.95
C GLU A 58 -1.46 -16.11 9.66
N GLY A 59 -2.20 -15.01 9.82
CA GLY A 59 -2.71 -14.18 8.74
C GLY A 59 -3.98 -14.71 8.09
N VAL A 60 -4.56 -13.88 7.23
CA VAL A 60 -5.72 -14.21 6.39
C VAL A 60 -5.20 -14.67 5.03
N GLY A 61 -5.37 -15.95 4.71
CA GLY A 61 -4.82 -16.55 3.50
C GLY A 61 -5.58 -16.17 2.22
N GLU A 62 -4.96 -16.38 1.06
CA GLU A 62 -5.61 -16.17 -0.24
C GLU A 62 -6.88 -17.02 -0.36
N GLY A 63 -7.99 -16.38 -0.78
CA GLY A 63 -9.29 -17.02 -0.89
C GLY A 63 -10.02 -17.25 0.44
N VAL A 64 -9.49 -16.72 1.55
CA VAL A 64 -10.20 -16.62 2.83
C VAL A 64 -10.91 -15.27 2.92
N THR A 65 -12.12 -15.27 3.47
CA THR A 65 -12.84 -14.05 3.84
C THR A 65 -13.10 -14.01 5.35
N VAL A 66 -12.76 -12.90 5.99
CA VAL A 66 -13.17 -12.55 7.36
C VAL A 66 -14.29 -11.51 7.26
N ARG A 67 -15.42 -11.77 7.93
CA ARG A 67 -16.55 -10.84 8.05
C ARG A 67 -16.86 -10.62 9.52
N THR A 68 -16.90 -9.39 10.03
CA THR A 68 -17.25 -9.17 11.45
C THR A 68 -18.73 -8.84 11.62
N GLY A 69 -19.29 -7.88 10.88
CA GLY A 69 -20.74 -7.69 10.78
C GLY A 69 -21.18 -6.25 11.07
N ASP A 70 -22.16 -6.08 11.96
CA ASP A 70 -22.50 -4.76 12.51
C ASP A 70 -21.87 -4.67 13.91
N GLY A 71 -21.32 -3.51 14.29
CA GLY A 71 -20.73 -3.28 15.61
C GLY A 71 -19.35 -2.65 15.52
N ASP A 72 -18.75 -2.28 16.65
CA ASP A 72 -17.41 -1.69 16.67
C ASP A 72 -16.37 -2.83 16.76
N ASP A 73 -15.92 -3.32 15.60
CA ASP A 73 -15.14 -4.55 15.50
C ASP A 73 -13.63 -4.31 15.57
N THR A 74 -12.89 -5.35 15.95
CA THR A 74 -11.42 -5.34 15.97
C THR A 74 -10.85 -6.56 15.27
N VAL A 75 -10.12 -6.36 14.19
CA VAL A 75 -9.42 -7.41 13.45
C VAL A 75 -7.91 -7.25 13.58
N VAL A 76 -7.22 -8.28 14.09
CA VAL A 76 -5.76 -8.31 14.18
C VAL A 76 -5.23 -9.51 13.41
N ALA A 77 -4.38 -9.28 12.40
CA ALA A 77 -3.73 -10.34 11.65
C ALA A 77 -2.20 -10.16 11.60
N THR A 78 -1.47 -11.26 11.74
CA THR A 78 -0.01 -11.26 11.71
C THR A 78 0.50 -12.30 10.73
N GLY A 79 1.36 -11.88 9.80
CA GLY A 79 2.03 -12.78 8.87
C GLY A 79 3.02 -13.70 9.58
N VAL A 80 3.17 -14.93 9.09
CA VAL A 80 4.09 -15.91 9.70
C VAL A 80 5.44 -15.87 9.00
N ALA A 81 6.50 -15.80 9.79
CA ALA A 81 7.86 -16.03 9.31
C ALA A 81 7.98 -17.45 8.76
N GLY A 82 8.17 -17.59 7.45
CA GLY A 82 8.43 -18.89 6.87
C GLY A 82 9.79 -19.40 7.37
N ARG A 83 9.82 -20.58 8.00
CA ARG A 83 11.06 -21.23 8.45
C ARG A 83 11.84 -21.81 7.26
N GLY A 84 12.32 -20.92 6.40
CA GLY A 84 12.94 -21.26 5.12
C GLY A 84 11.97 -21.39 3.93
N GLU A 85 10.73 -20.97 4.13
CA GLU A 85 9.71 -20.76 3.10
C GLU A 85 9.42 -19.25 3.02
N PRO A 86 8.83 -18.74 1.92
CA PRO A 86 8.39 -17.35 1.87
C PRO A 86 7.56 -17.03 3.11
N GLY A 87 7.83 -15.90 3.77
CA GLY A 87 6.90 -15.42 4.78
C GLY A 87 5.52 -15.21 4.15
N THR A 88 4.48 -15.27 4.97
CA THR A 88 3.13 -14.94 4.51
C THR A 88 2.80 -13.50 4.85
N PRO A 89 2.03 -12.80 4.00
CA PRO A 89 1.47 -11.51 4.38
C PRO A 89 0.49 -11.66 5.55
N ALA A 90 0.21 -10.58 6.28
CA ALA A 90 -0.83 -10.61 7.31
C ALA A 90 -2.23 -10.76 6.70
N ASN A 91 -2.47 -10.17 5.53
CA ASN A 91 -3.68 -10.39 4.75
C ASN A 91 -3.35 -10.62 3.26
N ALA A 92 -3.79 -11.75 2.72
CA ALA A 92 -3.86 -12.04 1.28
C ALA A 92 -5.29 -12.39 0.83
N GLY A 93 -6.25 -12.39 1.76
CA GLY A 93 -7.65 -12.67 1.50
C GLY A 93 -8.48 -11.39 1.43
N VAL A 94 -9.67 -11.46 2.00
CA VAL A 94 -10.60 -10.33 2.13
C VAL A 94 -10.99 -10.17 3.59
N ILE A 95 -10.92 -8.94 4.09
CA ILE A 95 -11.44 -8.54 5.40
C ILE A 95 -12.55 -7.52 5.12
N GLU A 96 -13.77 -7.83 5.56
CA GLU A 96 -14.96 -6.97 5.48
C GLU A 96 -15.43 -6.72 6.92
N THR A 97 -15.34 -5.50 7.45
CA THR A 97 -15.78 -5.27 8.85
C THR A 97 -17.25 -4.91 8.93
N GLY A 98 -17.73 -3.94 8.14
CA GLY A 98 -19.15 -3.67 7.97
C GLY A 98 -19.54 -2.33 8.58
N PRO A 99 -20.77 -2.14 9.09
CA PRO A 99 -21.13 -0.89 9.76
C PRO A 99 -20.66 -0.82 11.22
N GLY A 100 -19.98 0.26 11.61
CA GLY A 100 -19.50 0.51 12.99
C GLY A 100 -18.22 1.35 13.01
N GLU A 101 -17.67 1.63 14.20
CA GLU A 101 -16.30 2.18 14.30
C GLU A 101 -15.31 1.02 14.43
N ASP A 102 -14.73 0.59 13.31
CA ASP A 102 -13.90 -0.61 13.23
C ASP A 102 -12.41 -0.33 13.35
N THR A 103 -11.66 -1.32 13.84
CA THR A 103 -10.19 -1.26 13.91
C THR A 103 -9.55 -2.48 13.25
N VAL A 104 -8.75 -2.26 12.21
CA VAL A 104 -7.99 -3.31 11.53
C VAL A 104 -6.49 -3.09 11.72
N THR A 105 -5.78 -4.07 12.29
CA THR A 105 -4.31 -4.06 12.45
C THR A 105 -3.67 -5.25 11.74
N LEU A 106 -2.86 -4.97 10.72
CA LEU A 106 -2.14 -5.97 9.91
C LEU A 106 -0.63 -5.80 10.08
N THR A 107 0.07 -6.87 10.44
CA THR A 107 1.54 -6.86 10.56
C THR A 107 2.16 -7.97 9.72
N GLY A 108 2.93 -7.61 8.70
CA GLY A 108 3.64 -8.57 7.84
C GLY A 108 4.68 -9.39 8.60
N ALA A 109 5.06 -10.54 8.03
CA ALA A 109 6.00 -11.45 8.67
C ALA A 109 7.43 -10.86 8.79
N ALA A 110 8.05 -10.99 9.96
CA ALA A 110 9.48 -10.77 10.10
C ALA A 110 10.25 -11.96 9.51
N ILE A 111 11.07 -11.73 8.49
CA ILE A 111 11.90 -12.79 7.91
C ILE A 111 13.28 -12.79 8.57
N ASP A 112 13.78 -13.97 8.94
CA ASP A 112 15.16 -14.17 9.41
C ASP A 112 16.17 -13.94 8.25
N ALA A 113 17.32 -13.35 8.55
CA ALA A 113 18.44 -13.18 7.63
C ALA A 113 18.80 -14.46 6.85
N ASP A 114 18.71 -15.64 7.48
CA ASP A 114 18.99 -16.93 6.82
C ASP A 114 17.93 -17.34 5.79
N ALA A 115 16.69 -16.89 5.98
CA ALA A 115 15.62 -17.09 5.02
C ALA A 115 15.75 -16.11 3.83
N LEU A 116 16.25 -14.90 4.07
CA LEU A 116 16.40 -13.88 3.04
C LEU A 116 17.33 -14.26 1.88
N ARG A 117 18.41 -15.01 2.17
CA ARG A 117 19.35 -15.50 1.15
C ARG A 117 18.70 -16.41 0.09
N ARG A 118 17.45 -16.84 0.30
CA ARG A 118 16.68 -17.69 -0.62
C ARG A 118 15.69 -16.91 -1.50
N GLU A 119 15.80 -15.59 -1.59
CA GLU A 119 14.92 -14.72 -2.41
C GLU A 119 13.43 -14.84 -2.06
N LEU A 120 13.12 -14.82 -0.78
CA LEU A 120 11.75 -14.89 -0.31
C LEU A 120 11.13 -13.48 -0.33
N ARG A 121 10.19 -13.22 -1.25
CA ARG A 121 9.76 -11.85 -1.64
C ARG A 121 8.39 -11.38 -1.14
N ASN A 122 7.66 -12.13 -0.30
CA ASN A 122 6.24 -11.84 -0.07
C ASN A 122 5.83 -11.70 1.41
N SER A 123 6.30 -10.68 2.12
CA SER A 123 5.90 -10.43 3.52
C SER A 123 5.30 -9.05 3.74
N ALA A 124 4.48 -8.62 2.77
CA ALA A 124 3.71 -7.39 2.91
C ALA A 124 2.78 -7.45 4.13
N GLY A 125 2.41 -6.29 4.69
CA GLY A 125 1.35 -6.23 5.70
C GLY A 125 0.01 -6.64 5.11
N ASN A 126 -0.37 -5.99 4.01
CA ASN A 126 -1.55 -6.31 3.22
C ASN A 126 -1.19 -6.57 1.75
N SER A 127 -1.66 -7.68 1.20
CA SER A 127 -1.66 -7.98 -0.23
C SER A 127 -3.04 -8.40 -0.74
N GLY A 128 -4.05 -8.41 0.14
CA GLY A 128 -5.44 -8.74 -0.16
C GLY A 128 -6.30 -7.48 -0.23
N THR A 129 -7.56 -7.61 0.20
CA THR A 129 -8.50 -6.48 0.33
C THR A 129 -8.88 -6.30 1.79
N VAL A 130 -8.89 -5.04 2.23
CA VAL A 130 -9.52 -4.58 3.47
C VAL A 130 -10.62 -3.61 3.05
N ASP A 131 -11.85 -3.87 3.48
CA ASP A 131 -13.04 -3.07 3.23
C ASP A 131 -13.67 -2.82 4.61
N VAL A 132 -13.48 -1.62 5.16
CA VAL A 132 -13.93 -1.33 6.54
C VAL A 132 -15.41 -0.95 6.64
N GLY A 133 -16.03 -0.60 5.51
CA GLY A 133 -17.48 -0.60 5.41
C GLY A 133 -18.02 0.79 5.66
N GLY A 134 -18.51 1.11 6.86
CA GLY A 134 -18.85 2.50 7.14
C GLY A 134 -19.07 2.81 8.61
N GLY A 135 -18.81 4.06 8.95
CA GLY A 135 -18.48 4.52 10.30
C GLY A 135 -17.07 5.09 10.29
N ASP A 136 -16.59 5.60 11.43
CA ASP A 136 -15.27 6.23 11.49
C ASP A 136 -14.22 5.16 11.82
N ASP A 137 -13.55 4.62 10.80
CA ASP A 137 -12.73 3.42 10.92
C ASP A 137 -11.23 3.71 11.10
N THR A 138 -10.48 2.74 11.59
CA THR A 138 -9.02 2.82 11.71
C THR A 138 -8.33 1.59 11.14
N VAL A 139 -7.50 1.78 10.11
CA VAL A 139 -6.69 0.73 9.48
C VAL A 139 -5.21 1.01 9.67
N THR A 140 -4.48 0.10 10.32
CA THR A 140 -3.02 0.14 10.44
C THR A 140 -2.39 -1.07 9.75
N VAL A 141 -1.55 -0.83 8.74
CA VAL A 141 -0.85 -1.89 8.01
C VAL A 141 0.66 -1.66 8.11
N THR A 142 1.38 -2.61 8.71
CA THR A 142 2.84 -2.58 8.80
C THR A 142 3.46 -3.71 7.98
N GLY A 143 4.42 -3.38 7.12
CA GLY A 143 5.19 -4.35 6.34
C GLY A 143 6.09 -5.22 7.23
N GLY A 144 6.36 -6.45 6.80
CA GLY A 144 7.29 -7.33 7.49
C GLY A 144 8.73 -6.81 7.48
N SER A 145 9.55 -7.21 8.47
CA SER A 145 10.98 -6.83 8.47
C SER A 145 11.80 -7.73 7.54
N GLY A 146 12.73 -7.11 6.80
CA GLY A 146 13.66 -7.72 5.86
C GLY A 146 14.85 -8.46 6.45
N GLY A 147 14.82 -8.85 7.72
CA GLY A 147 15.95 -9.51 8.40
C GLY A 147 17.02 -8.54 8.93
N GLU A 148 18.12 -9.12 9.43
CA GLU A 148 19.19 -8.35 10.08
C GLU A 148 19.94 -7.44 9.08
N PRO A 149 20.48 -6.29 9.55
CA PRO A 149 21.15 -5.29 8.70
C PRO A 149 22.30 -5.89 7.84
N ASP A 150 23.13 -6.74 8.45
CA ASP A 150 24.29 -7.32 7.76
C ASP A 150 23.92 -8.29 6.61
N ALA A 151 22.64 -8.66 6.48
CA ALA A 151 22.16 -9.54 5.42
C ALA A 151 21.78 -8.79 4.13
N GLY A 152 21.80 -7.46 4.13
CA GLY A 152 21.43 -6.63 2.97
C GLY A 152 19.94 -6.73 2.63
N GLY A 153 19.11 -6.95 3.65
CA GLY A 153 17.70 -7.24 3.45
C GLY A 153 16.84 -6.03 3.20
N ARG A 154 15.86 -6.15 2.29
CA ARG A 154 14.87 -5.09 2.07
C ARG A 154 13.70 -5.27 3.01
N GLY A 155 13.29 -4.21 3.68
CA GLY A 155 11.99 -4.13 4.33
C GLY A 155 10.87 -4.42 3.33
N PHE A 156 9.82 -5.07 3.79
CA PHE A 156 8.68 -5.39 2.92
C PHE A 156 7.71 -4.21 2.85
N VAL A 157 6.93 -4.15 1.78
CA VAL A 157 5.93 -3.11 1.59
C VAL A 157 4.84 -3.20 2.66
N GLY A 158 4.34 -2.08 3.17
CA GLY A 158 3.17 -2.05 4.04
C GLY A 158 1.94 -2.63 3.32
N ASN A 159 1.50 -1.95 2.25
CA ASN A 159 0.36 -2.37 1.43
C ASN A 159 0.73 -2.61 -0.04
N THR A 160 0.43 -3.79 -0.57
CA THR A 160 0.42 -4.10 -2.01
C THR A 160 -0.97 -4.47 -2.52
N GLY A 161 -1.97 -4.49 -1.65
CA GLY A 161 -3.35 -4.85 -1.94
C GLY A 161 -4.25 -3.62 -2.08
N ALA A 162 -5.51 -3.76 -1.66
CA ALA A 162 -6.47 -2.67 -1.56
C ALA A 162 -6.87 -2.43 -0.11
N VAL A 163 -7.03 -1.15 0.26
CA VAL A 163 -7.70 -0.68 1.47
C VAL A 163 -8.80 0.28 1.03
N LEU A 164 -10.04 0.01 1.43
CA LEU A 164 -11.23 0.81 1.15
C LEU A 164 -11.78 1.25 2.51
N GLY A 165 -11.83 2.56 2.77
CA GLY A 165 -12.45 3.14 3.97
C GLY A 165 -13.96 2.95 3.92
N GLY A 166 -14.63 3.67 3.05
CA GLY A 166 -16.08 3.62 2.87
C GLY A 166 -16.71 4.94 3.30
N PRO A 167 -17.96 4.98 3.77
CA PRO A 167 -18.54 6.21 4.31
C PRO A 167 -18.18 6.41 5.79
N GLY A 168 -17.63 7.57 6.15
CA GLY A 168 -17.24 7.96 7.50
C GLY A 168 -15.91 8.71 7.49
N ASP A 169 -15.47 9.22 8.65
CA ASP A 169 -14.18 9.91 8.74
C ASP A 169 -13.06 8.88 9.09
N ASP A 170 -12.38 8.34 8.08
CA ASP A 170 -11.50 7.17 8.25
C ASP A 170 -10.01 7.51 8.48
N GLY A 171 -9.34 6.66 9.25
CA GLY A 171 -7.91 6.75 9.52
C GLY A 171 -7.12 5.58 8.94
N VAL A 172 -6.32 5.80 7.90
CA VAL A 172 -5.46 4.76 7.29
C VAL A 172 -3.98 5.07 7.50
N GLU A 173 -3.25 4.20 8.19
CA GLU A 173 -1.79 4.26 8.35
C GLU A 173 -1.09 3.04 7.72
N LEU A 174 -0.27 3.30 6.69
CA LEU A 174 0.51 2.30 5.97
C LEU A 174 2.00 2.53 6.22
N VAL A 175 2.66 1.57 6.86
CA VAL A 175 4.08 1.67 7.21
C VAL A 175 4.86 0.55 6.53
N GLY A 176 5.95 0.91 5.87
CA GLY A 176 6.90 -0.07 5.34
C GLY A 176 7.53 -0.92 6.43
N GLY A 177 8.16 -2.01 6.03
CA GLY A 177 8.94 -2.86 6.90
C GLY A 177 10.34 -2.31 7.15
N ALA A 178 10.92 -2.63 8.31
CA ALA A 178 12.33 -2.34 8.57
C ALA A 178 13.26 -3.28 7.80
N GLY A 179 14.40 -2.79 7.33
CA GLY A 179 15.45 -3.58 6.68
C GLY A 179 16.71 -2.74 6.42
N SER A 180 17.75 -3.36 5.89
CA SER A 180 18.94 -2.69 5.36
C SER A 180 18.59 -1.65 4.30
N ASN A 181 17.62 -2.00 3.45
CA ASN A 181 16.88 -1.00 2.67
C ASN A 181 15.49 -0.90 3.27
N GLY A 182 14.98 0.31 3.40
CA GLY A 182 13.63 0.57 3.85
C GLY A 182 12.56 -0.13 3.00
N GLY A 183 11.47 -0.55 3.64
CA GLY A 183 10.25 -0.95 2.92
C GLY A 183 9.40 0.26 2.55
N ASP A 184 8.69 0.15 1.43
CA ASP A 184 7.75 1.17 0.98
C ASP A 184 6.47 1.15 1.85
N GLY A 185 5.85 2.31 2.10
CA GLY A 185 4.59 2.39 2.85
C GLY A 185 3.44 1.78 2.06
N ASN A 186 3.18 2.34 0.87
CA ASN A 186 2.13 1.90 -0.05
C ASN A 186 2.70 1.59 -1.44
N ALA A 187 2.27 0.47 -2.02
CA ALA A 187 2.43 0.11 -3.43
C ALA A 187 1.12 -0.42 -4.06
N GLY A 188 0.04 -0.45 -3.28
CA GLY A 188 -1.28 -0.89 -3.70
C GLY A 188 -2.22 0.29 -3.96
N THR A 189 -3.51 0.07 -3.73
CA THR A 189 -4.55 1.11 -3.81
C THR A 189 -5.09 1.39 -2.41
N VAL A 190 -5.29 2.66 -2.12
CA VAL A 190 -6.03 3.16 -0.96
C VAL A 190 -7.11 4.11 -1.48
N ASP A 191 -8.33 3.93 -0.99
CA ASP A 191 -9.51 4.74 -1.28
C ASP A 191 -10.13 5.08 0.07
N GLY A 192 -10.17 6.36 0.44
CA GLY A 192 -10.77 6.83 1.69
C GLY A 192 -12.27 6.62 1.67
N GLY A 193 -12.93 7.15 0.64
CA GLY A 193 -14.36 6.97 0.42
C GLY A 193 -15.09 8.29 0.64
N ASP A 194 -16.26 8.26 1.27
CA ASP A 194 -17.02 9.47 1.57
C ASP A 194 -16.73 9.90 3.02
N GLY A 195 -16.31 11.15 3.27
CA GLY A 195 -16.05 11.65 4.64
C GLY A 195 -14.73 12.40 4.72
N ASP A 196 -14.40 12.95 5.88
CA ASP A 196 -13.15 13.71 6.05
C ASP A 196 -12.01 12.75 6.47
N ASP A 197 -11.29 12.18 5.50
CA ASP A 197 -10.37 11.08 5.74
C ASP A 197 -8.94 11.52 6.10
N THR A 198 -8.21 10.66 6.80
CA THR A 198 -6.76 10.82 7.04
C THR A 198 -5.99 9.59 6.59
N ILE A 199 -5.27 9.73 5.48
CA ILE A 199 -4.44 8.65 4.92
C ILE A 199 -2.96 8.99 5.03
N ARG A 200 -2.18 8.08 5.62
CA ARG A 200 -0.74 8.22 5.85
C ARG A 200 0.02 7.03 5.30
N ALA A 201 0.92 7.28 4.35
CA ALA A 201 1.82 6.26 3.80
C ALA A 201 3.28 6.59 4.11
N LYS A 202 3.95 5.74 4.89
CA LYS A 202 5.29 5.99 5.40
C LYS A 202 6.28 4.91 4.99
N GLY A 203 7.28 5.31 4.22
CA GLY A 203 8.49 4.54 3.98
C GLY A 203 9.32 4.46 5.25
N VAL A 204 9.98 3.33 5.47
CA VAL A 204 10.88 3.17 6.61
C VAL A 204 12.30 3.51 6.19
N GLY A 205 13.07 4.17 7.06
CA GLY A 205 14.48 4.42 6.78
C GLY A 205 15.32 3.15 6.81
N ALA A 206 16.48 3.19 6.16
CA ALA A 206 17.45 2.11 6.27
C ALA A 206 17.96 1.95 7.72
N TYR A 207 18.58 0.80 8.02
CA TYR A 207 19.13 0.57 9.35
C TYR A 207 20.42 1.40 9.55
N PRO A 208 20.64 2.04 10.72
CA PRO A 208 21.75 2.99 10.90
C PRO A 208 23.15 2.41 10.79
N ASP A 209 23.29 1.10 10.98
CA ASP A 209 24.58 0.42 10.87
C ASP A 209 24.92 0.04 9.41
N ASP A 210 23.94 0.08 8.50
CA ASP A 210 24.14 -0.19 7.07
C ASP A 210 24.53 1.09 6.34
N ARG A 211 25.74 1.07 5.77
CA ARG A 211 26.38 2.24 5.17
C ARG A 211 25.87 2.59 3.77
N ASP A 212 25.11 1.70 3.17
CA ASP A 212 24.68 1.79 1.76
C ASP A 212 23.16 1.54 1.64
N GLY A 213 22.40 1.75 2.71
CA GLY A 213 20.97 1.45 2.75
C GLY A 213 20.10 2.58 2.21
N ASP A 214 19.24 2.26 1.23
CA ASP A 214 18.26 3.20 0.68
C ASP A 214 17.04 3.32 1.61
N GLY A 215 16.48 4.51 1.71
CA GLY A 215 15.19 4.73 2.38
C GLY A 215 14.02 4.17 1.55
N GLY A 216 12.98 3.68 2.24
CA GLY A 216 11.74 3.24 1.58
C GLY A 216 10.92 4.42 1.05
N VAL A 217 10.15 4.22 -0.01
CA VAL A 217 9.24 5.25 -0.55
C VAL A 217 7.96 5.31 0.29
N GLY A 218 7.41 6.50 0.57
CA GLY A 218 6.11 6.61 1.23
C GLY A 218 5.00 5.95 0.40
N ASN A 219 4.84 6.39 -0.84
CA ASN A 219 3.84 5.91 -1.80
C ASN A 219 4.42 5.62 -3.19
N THR A 220 4.20 4.40 -3.68
CA THR A 220 4.44 3.97 -5.08
C THR A 220 3.16 3.46 -5.75
N GLY A 221 2.05 3.42 -5.02
CA GLY A 221 0.73 3.01 -5.47
C GLY A 221 -0.22 4.20 -5.68
N SER A 222 -1.53 3.96 -5.63
CA SER A 222 -2.52 5.04 -5.68
C SER A 222 -3.10 5.30 -4.29
N ILE A 223 -3.31 6.57 -3.98
CA ILE A 223 -4.09 7.04 -2.82
C ILE A 223 -5.14 8.01 -3.37
N ASP A 224 -6.39 7.75 -3.04
CA ASP A 224 -7.56 8.59 -3.34
C ASP A 224 -8.23 8.89 -1.99
N GLY A 225 -8.48 10.16 -1.68
CA GLY A 225 -9.25 10.55 -0.50
C GLY A 225 -10.72 10.27 -0.74
N GLY A 226 -11.28 10.83 -1.81
CA GLY A 226 -12.66 10.65 -2.23
C GLY A 226 -13.45 11.93 -1.99
N PRO A 227 -14.79 11.86 -1.80
CA PRO A 227 -15.55 13.05 -1.43
C PRO A 227 -15.39 13.40 0.06
N GLY A 228 -14.91 14.60 0.37
CA GLY A 228 -14.75 15.12 1.73
C GLY A 228 -13.56 16.06 1.84
N ALA A 229 -13.27 16.55 3.05
CA ALA A 229 -12.07 17.35 3.29
C ALA A 229 -10.94 16.46 3.80
N ASP A 230 -10.15 15.92 2.88
CA ASP A 230 -9.21 14.85 3.17
C ASP A 230 -7.81 15.34 3.53
N ARG A 231 -7.09 14.50 4.27
CA ARG A 231 -5.69 14.71 4.61
C ARG A 231 -4.84 13.53 4.19
N LEU A 232 -4.10 13.71 3.09
CA LEU A 232 -3.24 12.69 2.50
C LEU A 232 -1.78 13.03 2.74
N VAL A 233 -1.04 12.12 3.39
CA VAL A 233 0.36 12.32 3.72
C VAL A 233 1.20 11.13 3.28
N ALA A 234 2.14 11.34 2.35
CA ALA A 234 3.15 10.35 2.00
C ALA A 234 4.54 10.82 2.44
N THR A 235 5.24 10.01 3.24
CA THR A 235 6.57 10.35 3.77
C THR A 235 7.58 9.26 3.45
N GLY A 236 8.70 9.65 2.84
CA GLY A 236 9.80 8.76 2.54
C GLY A 236 10.60 8.38 3.80
N GLY A 237 11.29 7.26 3.73
CA GLY A 237 12.23 6.83 4.75
C GLY A 237 13.59 7.51 4.59
N ASP A 238 14.27 7.75 5.70
CA ASP A 238 15.64 8.29 5.72
C ASP A 238 16.63 7.28 5.08
N GLY A 239 17.45 7.73 4.14
CA GLY A 239 18.59 6.97 3.61
C GLY A 239 19.84 7.11 4.50
N TYR A 240 20.83 6.23 4.31
CA TYR A 240 22.14 6.34 4.97
C TYR A 240 23.28 6.44 3.96
N SER A 241 24.09 7.49 4.10
CA SER A 241 25.37 7.63 3.40
C SER A 241 26.53 7.20 4.30
N GLY A 242 27.25 6.15 3.91
CA GLY A 242 28.38 5.61 4.67
C GLY A 242 29.53 6.60 4.92
N GLY A 243 30.07 6.60 6.14
CA GLY A 243 31.15 7.50 6.55
C GLY A 243 32.51 7.29 5.84
N ASN A 244 33.25 8.40 5.70
CA ASN A 244 34.69 8.56 5.41
C ASN A 244 35.39 7.44 4.61
N GLY A 245 34.96 7.18 3.37
CA GLY A 245 35.77 6.39 2.44
C GLY A 245 35.09 6.06 1.12
N ASN A 246 35.06 7.00 0.17
CA ASN A 246 34.69 6.78 -1.25
C ASN A 246 33.44 5.89 -1.49
N ALA A 247 32.53 5.82 -0.53
CA ALA A 247 31.23 5.17 -0.65
C ALA A 247 30.30 6.15 -1.36
N VAL A 248 29.51 5.63 -2.29
CA VAL A 248 28.46 6.40 -2.95
C VAL A 248 27.36 6.61 -1.90
N PRO A 249 26.86 7.84 -1.65
CA PRO A 249 25.76 8.06 -0.72
C PRO A 249 24.56 7.16 -1.09
N GLY A 250 23.93 6.50 -0.12
CA GLY A 250 22.61 5.89 -0.31
C GLY A 250 21.57 6.97 -0.59
N ASP A 251 20.58 6.65 -1.42
CA ASP A 251 19.54 7.60 -1.82
C ASP A 251 18.43 7.63 -0.76
N ASP A 252 17.95 8.82 -0.39
CA ASP A 252 16.76 8.95 0.45
C ASP A 252 15.53 8.44 -0.29
N GLY A 253 14.59 7.87 0.48
CA GLY A 253 13.29 7.49 -0.04
C GLY A 253 12.45 8.74 -0.34
N PRO A 254 11.85 8.89 -1.54
CA PRO A 254 10.87 9.93 -1.78
C PRO A 254 9.58 9.70 -0.99
N GLY A 255 8.82 10.76 -0.75
CA GLY A 255 7.47 10.70 -0.20
C GLY A 255 6.53 9.93 -1.11
N SER A 256 6.48 10.27 -2.39
CA SER A 256 5.63 9.70 -3.41
C SER A 256 6.34 9.61 -4.77
N ARG A 257 6.10 8.49 -5.46
CA ARG A 257 6.47 8.25 -6.87
C ARG A 257 5.25 7.96 -7.75
N ALA A 258 4.06 8.17 -7.21
CA ALA A 258 2.82 7.79 -7.86
C ALA A 258 1.71 8.81 -7.52
N VAL A 259 0.46 8.44 -7.78
CA VAL A 259 -0.67 9.38 -7.76
C VAL A 259 -1.24 9.50 -6.36
N MET A 260 -1.45 10.73 -5.91
CA MET A 260 -2.30 11.07 -4.76
C MET A 260 -3.37 12.05 -5.25
N ARG A 261 -4.64 11.77 -4.95
CA ARG A 261 -5.81 12.59 -5.29
C ARG A 261 -6.57 12.89 -4.01
N GLY A 262 -6.83 14.18 -3.74
CA GLY A 262 -7.74 14.60 -2.67
C GLY A 262 -9.15 14.13 -2.99
N GLY A 263 -9.78 14.77 -3.97
CA GLY A 263 -11.04 14.34 -4.54
C GLY A 263 -12.01 15.51 -4.65
N ASP A 264 -13.22 15.38 -4.09
CA ASP A 264 -14.16 16.50 -4.01
C ASP A 264 -14.13 17.08 -2.58
N GLY A 265 -13.62 18.29 -2.37
CA GLY A 265 -13.62 18.98 -1.08
C GLY A 265 -12.37 19.82 -0.88
N ASP A 266 -12.18 20.36 0.33
CA ASP A 266 -11.00 21.18 0.64
C ASP A 266 -9.88 20.27 1.17
N ASP A 267 -8.99 19.80 0.29
CA ASP A 267 -8.04 18.74 0.61
C ASP A 267 -6.66 19.24 1.02
N VAL A 268 -5.95 18.41 1.79
CA VAL A 268 -4.56 18.61 2.17
C VAL A 268 -3.72 17.44 1.67
N VAL A 269 -2.99 17.66 0.57
CA VAL A 269 -2.13 16.64 -0.05
C VAL A 269 -0.66 16.98 0.19
N ILE A 270 0.03 16.15 0.97
CA ILE A 270 1.42 16.37 1.38
C ILE A 270 2.30 15.19 0.96
N ALA A 271 3.34 15.44 0.19
CA ALA A 271 4.38 14.47 -0.12
C ALA A 271 5.75 15.01 0.33
N VAL A 272 6.42 14.28 1.23
CA VAL A 272 7.70 14.69 1.82
C VAL A 272 8.74 13.58 1.69
N GLY A 273 9.88 13.91 1.10
CA GLY A 273 11.04 13.01 1.06
C GLY A 273 11.63 12.71 2.45
N GLY A 274 12.35 11.59 2.56
CA GLY A 274 13.13 11.26 3.76
C GLY A 274 14.24 12.28 4.03
N ASN A 275 14.68 12.40 5.28
CA ASN A 275 15.75 13.32 5.65
C ASN A 275 17.12 12.64 5.50
N PRO A 276 18.03 13.15 4.66
CA PRO A 276 19.40 12.66 4.67
C PRO A 276 20.01 12.95 6.02
N ARG A 277 20.54 11.92 6.69
CA ARG A 277 21.42 12.15 7.84
C ARG A 277 22.74 12.72 7.33
N LEU A 278 22.86 14.05 7.44
CA LEU A 278 24.05 14.81 7.06
C LEU A 278 25.24 14.44 7.95
N ASP A 279 25.96 13.38 7.61
CA ASP A 279 27.28 13.13 8.17
C ASP A 279 28.28 14.10 7.51
N VAL A 280 29.07 14.78 8.33
CA VAL A 280 29.77 16.02 7.96
C VAL A 280 30.83 15.75 6.88
N GLY A 281 30.47 15.89 5.60
CA GLY A 281 31.43 15.81 4.49
C GLY A 281 30.89 15.51 3.09
N HIS A 282 29.67 14.97 2.95
CA HIS A 282 29.07 14.65 1.64
C HIS A 282 27.58 15.01 1.66
N ALA A 283 27.14 15.85 0.71
CA ALA A 283 25.70 16.08 0.50
C ALA A 283 25.15 14.82 -0.21
N GLY A 284 24.18 14.14 0.39
CA GLY A 284 23.44 13.06 -0.25
C GLY A 284 22.63 13.59 -1.43
N ASN A 285 22.37 12.73 -2.42
CA ASN A 285 21.45 13.02 -3.52
C ASN A 285 20.05 12.61 -3.03
N GLY A 286 19.32 13.51 -2.40
CA GLY A 286 17.92 13.25 -2.08
C GLY A 286 17.16 13.08 -3.40
N THR A 287 16.59 11.90 -3.65
CA THR A 287 15.74 11.74 -4.84
C THR A 287 14.40 12.41 -4.55
N GLY A 288 14.11 13.50 -5.23
CA GLY A 288 12.84 14.21 -5.11
C GLY A 288 11.62 13.34 -5.37
N GLU A 289 10.48 13.87 -4.96
CA GLU A 289 9.15 13.41 -5.33
C GLU A 289 9.09 13.14 -6.84
N ARG A 290 8.46 12.05 -7.29
CA ARG A 290 8.23 11.79 -8.74
C ARG A 290 6.78 11.38 -9.01
N GLY A 291 5.89 11.73 -8.10
CA GLY A 291 4.47 11.48 -8.19
C GLY A 291 3.72 12.61 -8.89
N GLU A 292 2.44 12.35 -9.15
CA GLU A 292 1.47 13.39 -9.46
C GLU A 292 0.62 13.64 -8.21
N LEU A 293 0.47 14.91 -7.84
CA LEU A 293 -0.42 15.34 -6.76
C LEU A 293 -1.58 16.11 -7.38
N HIS A 294 -2.81 15.70 -7.05
CA HIS A 294 -4.04 16.32 -7.53
C HIS A 294 -4.86 16.77 -6.31
N GLY A 295 -5.24 18.06 -6.27
CA GLY A 295 -6.25 18.56 -5.33
C GLY A 295 -7.66 18.19 -5.78
N ASP A 296 -7.89 18.23 -7.09
CA ASP A 296 -9.19 18.01 -7.73
C ASP A 296 -10.18 19.15 -7.40
N ALA A 297 -11.36 18.94 -6.82
CA ALA A 297 -12.38 20.00 -6.74
C ALA A 297 -12.56 20.58 -5.33
N GLY A 298 -12.18 21.84 -5.11
CA GLY A 298 -12.39 22.54 -3.84
C GLY A 298 -11.37 23.64 -3.66
N ASP A 299 -11.07 24.05 -2.42
CA ASP A 299 -9.93 24.93 -2.14
C ASP A 299 -8.78 24.12 -1.49
N ASP A 300 -7.86 23.63 -2.32
CA ASP A 300 -6.86 22.64 -1.89
C ASP A 300 -5.55 23.25 -1.36
N SER A 301 -4.88 22.52 -0.48
CA SER A 301 -3.52 22.82 -0.02
C SER A 301 -2.58 21.68 -0.39
N ILE A 302 -1.78 21.90 -1.44
CA ILE A 302 -0.82 20.89 -1.94
C ILE A 302 0.60 21.31 -1.56
N GLU A 303 1.29 20.45 -0.83
CA GLU A 303 2.69 20.64 -0.43
C GLU A 303 3.55 19.48 -0.97
N ALA A 304 4.51 19.82 -1.83
CA ALA A 304 5.55 18.90 -2.28
C ALA A 304 6.89 19.45 -1.80
N ALA A 305 7.43 18.84 -0.74
CA ALA A 305 8.65 19.32 -0.09
C ALA A 305 9.79 18.30 -0.24
N PRO A 306 11.01 18.74 -0.65
CA PRO A 306 12.18 17.88 -0.55
C PRO A 306 12.49 17.58 0.93
N GLY A 307 13.13 16.44 1.19
CA GLY A 307 13.65 16.12 2.52
C GLY A 307 14.61 17.19 3.05
N ILE A 308 14.63 17.38 4.37
CA ILE A 308 15.45 18.40 5.05
C ILE A 308 16.93 18.12 4.77
N GLY A 309 17.55 18.94 3.92
CA GLY A 309 18.98 18.84 3.59
C GLY A 309 19.28 18.53 2.12
N GLY A 310 18.26 18.34 1.28
CA GLY A 310 18.42 18.30 -0.17
C GLY A 310 19.01 19.61 -0.71
N ARG A 311 19.80 19.52 -1.78
CA ARG A 311 20.21 20.73 -2.52
C ARG A 311 18.98 21.31 -3.22
N GLU A 312 18.85 22.63 -3.21
CA GLU A 312 17.97 23.38 -4.12
C GLU A 312 18.20 22.82 -5.55
N GLY A 313 17.22 22.13 -6.15
CA GLY A 313 17.34 21.56 -7.49
C GLY A 313 16.78 20.15 -7.74
N GLU A 314 16.60 19.32 -6.71
CA GLU A 314 16.48 17.86 -6.90
C GLU A 314 15.14 17.24 -6.41
N GLY A 315 14.15 18.07 -6.10
CA GLY A 315 12.93 17.73 -5.35
C GLY A 315 11.59 17.71 -6.11
N ASN A 316 11.55 17.41 -7.41
CA ASN A 316 10.42 17.87 -8.24
C ASN A 316 9.37 16.79 -8.49
N ALA A 317 8.17 16.95 -7.93
CA ALA A 317 6.99 16.20 -8.36
C ALA A 317 6.83 16.29 -9.90
N ASP A 318 6.40 15.18 -10.53
CA ASP A 318 6.25 15.13 -11.99
C ASP A 318 5.12 16.09 -12.45
N GLY A 319 4.09 16.23 -11.61
CA GLY A 319 3.06 17.24 -11.75
C GLY A 319 2.33 17.55 -10.44
N VAL A 320 1.92 18.82 -10.29
CA VAL A 320 1.03 19.29 -9.23
C VAL A 320 -0.15 20.00 -9.90
N PHE A 321 -1.34 19.51 -9.63
CA PHE A 321 -2.57 19.98 -10.24
C PHE A 321 -3.54 20.38 -9.14
N GLY A 322 -3.83 21.68 -8.99
CA GLY A 322 -4.86 22.17 -8.06
C GLY A 322 -6.22 21.63 -8.48
N GLY A 323 -6.70 22.11 -9.62
CA GLY A 323 -7.99 21.71 -10.17
C GLY A 323 -8.90 22.93 -10.24
N PRO A 324 -10.23 22.76 -10.27
CA PRO A 324 -11.15 23.88 -10.10
C PRO A 324 -11.23 24.36 -8.64
N GLY A 325 -10.60 25.50 -8.33
CA GLY A 325 -10.55 26.00 -6.94
C GLY A 325 -9.84 27.33 -6.74
N THR A 326 -9.65 27.74 -5.47
CA THR A 326 -8.60 28.68 -5.05
C THR A 326 -7.43 27.94 -4.40
N ASP A 327 -6.85 27.02 -5.17
CA ASP A 327 -5.85 26.07 -4.69
C ASP A 327 -4.52 26.74 -4.39
N ARG A 328 -3.93 26.36 -3.25
CA ARG A 328 -2.61 26.78 -2.83
C ARG A 328 -1.62 25.64 -2.99
N CYS A 329 -0.68 25.83 -3.91
CA CYS A 329 0.41 24.88 -4.14
C CYS A 329 1.73 25.47 -3.65
N ASP A 330 2.31 24.89 -2.61
CA ASP A 330 3.66 25.19 -2.16
C ASP A 330 4.62 24.12 -2.68
N VAL A 331 5.34 24.45 -3.76
CA VAL A 331 6.22 23.51 -4.46
C VAL A 331 7.61 24.11 -4.60
N ASP A 332 8.55 23.56 -3.84
CA ASP A 332 9.95 23.96 -3.87
C ASP A 332 10.66 23.31 -5.07
N ASP A 333 10.86 24.10 -6.14
CA ASP A 333 11.65 23.80 -7.34
C ASP A 333 10.94 22.93 -8.41
N ASN A 334 10.82 23.42 -9.65
CA ASN A 334 9.88 22.88 -10.65
C ASN A 334 10.47 22.64 -12.03
N GLY A 335 11.20 21.53 -12.17
CA GLY A 335 11.32 20.85 -13.45
C GLY A 335 10.01 20.18 -13.93
N GLY A 336 8.99 20.08 -13.07
CA GLY A 336 7.67 19.49 -13.34
C GLY A 336 6.59 20.50 -13.76
N THR A 337 5.36 20.00 -14.03
CA THR A 337 4.22 20.86 -14.42
C THR A 337 3.42 21.27 -13.18
N VAL A 338 3.16 22.58 -13.04
CA VAL A 338 2.21 23.11 -12.04
C VAL A 338 1.06 23.77 -12.79
N ASP A 339 -0.18 23.34 -12.53
CA ASP A 339 -1.40 23.88 -13.15
C ASP A 339 -2.51 24.03 -12.10
N GLY A 340 -3.38 25.04 -12.25
CA GLY A 340 -4.51 25.28 -11.35
C GLY A 340 -4.22 26.02 -10.02
N CYS A 341 -2.97 26.40 -9.73
CA CYS A 341 -2.60 27.02 -8.44
C CYS A 341 -2.57 28.56 -8.48
N GLU A 342 -2.94 29.23 -7.36
CA GLU A 342 -2.86 30.71 -7.19
C GLU A 342 -1.49 31.27 -6.76
#